data_AF-A0A523YRJ7-F1
#
_entry.id   AF-A0A523YRJ7-F1
#
_cell.length_a   1.000
_cell.length_b   1.000
_cell.length_c   1.000
_cell.angle_alpha   90.00
_cell.angle_beta   90.00
_cell.angle_gamma   90.00
#
_symmetry.space_group_name_H-M   'P 1'
#
loop_
_entity.id
_entity.type
_entity.pdbx_description
1 polymer ?
#
loop_
_entity_poly.entity_id
_entity_poly.type
_entity_poly.pdbx_seq_one_letter_code
_entity_poly.pdbx_strand_id
1 'polypeptide(L)' 'SMSRLDTLSPLKILGRGYSVSRKLPGKTLLKSFAEIHPGDRMETILSDGHVVSLVEEIEKRQ' A
#
# COMPACT_ATOMS: atom_id res chain seq x y z
N SER A 1 25.08 -8.31 13.33
CA SER A 1 24.10 -7.27 12.94
C SER A 1 23.64 -7.44 11.47
N MET A 2 23.21 -8.64 11.07
CA MET A 2 22.68 -8.93 9.72
C MET A 2 21.16 -9.16 9.67
N SER A 3 20.47 -9.18 10.82
CA SER A 3 19.04 -9.54 10.89
C SER A 3 18.08 -8.45 10.40
N ARG A 4 18.46 -7.17 10.42
CA ARG A 4 17.58 -6.11 9.88
C ARG A 4 17.52 -6.10 8.36
N LEU A 5 18.59 -6.47 7.66
CA LEU A 5 18.64 -6.34 6.20
C LEU A 5 17.77 -7.39 5.50
N ASP A 6 17.71 -8.61 6.05
CA ASP A 6 16.85 -9.67 5.53
C ASP A 6 15.36 -9.48 5.82
N THR A 7 15.01 -8.64 6.81
CA THR A 7 13.62 -8.39 7.19
C THR A 7 13.00 -7.24 6.37
N LEU A 8 13.82 -6.52 5.60
CA LEU A 8 13.42 -5.34 4.82
C LEU A 8 13.35 -5.58 3.31
N SER A 9 13.53 -6.82 2.83
CA SER A 9 13.24 -7.13 1.43
C SER A 9 11.74 -6.88 1.19
N PRO A 10 11.35 -5.97 0.27
CA PRO A 10 9.94 -5.66 0.02
C PRO A 10 9.10 -6.91 -0.28
N LEU A 11 9.68 -7.90 -0.96
CA LEU A 11 9.03 -9.16 -1.26
C LEU A 11 8.78 -10.02 -0.01
N LYS A 12 9.73 -10.06 0.94
CA LYS A 12 9.55 -10.77 2.22
C LYS A 12 8.46 -10.13 3.08
N ILE A 13 8.26 -8.80 2.96
CA ILE A 13 7.19 -8.09 3.66
C ILE A 13 5.84 -8.43 3.02
N LEU A 14 5.73 -8.37 1.69
CA LEU A 14 4.48 -8.73 0.99
C LEU A 14 4.07 -10.18 1.27
N GLY A 15 5.02 -11.12 1.25
CA GLY A 15 4.76 -12.53 1.54
C GLY A 15 4.29 -12.83 2.98
N ARG A 16 4.37 -11.86 3.91
CA ARG A 16 3.84 -11.98 5.28
C ARG A 16 2.39 -11.47 5.40
N GLY A 17 1.76 -11.09 4.28
CA GLY A 17 0.38 -10.60 4.26
C GLY A 17 0.26 -9.08 4.38
N TYR A 18 1.35 -8.33 4.28
CA TYR A 18 1.30 -6.88 4.14
C TYR A 18 1.08 -6.49 2.66
N SER A 19 0.55 -5.29 2.43
CA SER A 19 0.38 -4.72 1.10
C SER A 19 1.07 -3.36 0.99
N VAL A 20 1.22 -2.89 -0.26
CA VAL A 20 1.67 -1.52 -0.55
C VAL A 20 0.61 -0.81 -1.38
N SER A 21 0.21 0.38 -0.95
CA SER A 21 -0.84 1.17 -1.60
C SER A 21 -0.24 2.37 -2.34
N ARG A 22 -0.70 2.62 -3.57
CA ARG A 22 -0.30 3.79 -4.37
C ARG A 22 -1.52 4.45 -5.00
N LYS A 23 -1.54 5.78 -5.01
CA LYS A 23 -2.57 6.57 -5.68
C LYS A 23 -2.40 6.57 -7.19
N LEU A 24 -3.51 6.55 -7.90
CA LEU A 24 -3.59 6.65 -9.35
C LEU A 24 -4.33 7.92 -9.79
N PRO A 25 -3.97 8.50 -10.95
CA PRO A 25 -2.81 8.15 -11.78
C PRO A 25 -1.48 8.61 -11.13
N GLY A 26 -0.34 8.08 -11.59
CA GLY A 26 0.99 8.52 -11.15
C GLY A 26 1.74 7.59 -10.21
N LYS A 27 1.06 6.59 -9.62
CA LYS A 27 1.66 5.54 -8.78
C LYS A 27 2.42 6.09 -7.57
N THR A 28 1.94 7.21 -7.02
CA THR A 28 2.50 7.83 -5.81
C THR A 28 2.23 6.95 -4.61
N LEU A 29 3.28 6.59 -3.86
CA LEU A 29 3.16 5.79 -2.64
C LEU A 29 2.35 6.55 -1.59
N LEU A 30 1.30 5.90 -1.06
CA LEU A 30 0.48 6.44 0.02
C LEU A 30 1.14 6.12 1.36
N LYS A 31 1.41 7.16 2.16
CA LYS A 31 1.96 7.02 3.52
C LYS A 31 0.97 7.40 4.61
N SER A 32 -0.10 8.10 4.24
CA SER A 32 -1.16 8.56 5.14
C SER A 32 -2.50 8.51 4.43
N PHE A 33 -3.58 8.26 5.18
CA PHE A 33 -4.94 8.35 4.64
C PHE A 33 -5.28 9.77 4.17
N ALA A 34 -4.57 10.81 4.66
CA ALA A 34 -4.76 12.19 4.25
C ALA A 34 -4.30 12.49 2.81
N GLU A 35 -3.59 11.55 2.16
CA GLU A 35 -3.08 11.70 0.80
C GLU A 35 -4.07 11.17 -0.27
N ILE A 36 -5.22 10.65 0.14
CA ILE A 36 -6.26 10.08 -0.72
C ILE A 36 -7.64 10.57 -0.28
N HIS A 37 -8.63 10.54 -1.19
CA HIS A 37 -10.00 10.99 -0.97
C HIS A 37 -11.00 9.99 -1.58
N PRO A 38 -12.27 9.97 -1.12
CA PRO A 38 -13.33 9.25 -1.82
C PRO A 38 -13.39 9.64 -3.30
N GLY A 39 -13.57 8.66 -4.18
CA GLY A 39 -13.53 8.80 -5.64
C GLY A 39 -12.13 8.67 -6.25
N ASP A 40 -11.05 8.73 -5.46
CA ASP A 40 -9.71 8.45 -5.97
C ASP A 40 -9.56 6.96 -6.33
N ARG A 41 -8.72 6.68 -7.34
CA ARG A 41 -8.29 5.31 -7.64
C ARG A 41 -6.95 5.03 -6.99
N MET A 42 -6.75 3.79 -6.58
CA MET A 42 -5.47 3.31 -6.07
C MET A 42 -5.13 1.91 -6.56
N GLU A 43 -3.84 1.60 -6.62
CA GLU A 43 -3.35 0.23 -6.75
C GLU A 43 -2.89 -0.29 -5.37
N THR A 44 -3.29 -1.51 -5.04
CA THR A 44 -2.79 -2.27 -3.89
C THR A 44 -1.92 -3.40 -4.42
N ILE A 45 -0.65 -3.41 -4.06
CA ILE A 45 0.33 -4.41 -4.47
C ILE A 45 0.41 -5.50 -3.41
N LEU A 46 0.29 -6.74 -3.85
CA LEU A 46 0.38 -7.97 -3.07
C LEU A 46 1.60 -8.80 -3.53
N SER A 47 1.87 -9.93 -2.87
CA SER A 47 3.01 -10.79 -3.21
C SER A 47 2.93 -11.43 -4.59
N ASP A 48 1.72 -11.62 -5.12
CA ASP A 48 1.41 -12.37 -6.34
C ASP A 48 0.68 -11.54 -7.40
N GLY A 49 0.53 -10.24 -7.18
CA GLY A 49 -0.17 -9.38 -8.11
C GLY A 49 -0.53 -8.02 -7.54
N HIS A 50 -1.52 -7.37 -8.15
CA HIS A 50 -2.04 -6.10 -7.70
C HIS A 50 -3.55 -5.99 -7.99
N VAL A 51 -4.23 -5.22 -7.16
CA VAL A 51 -5.66 -4.91 -7.28
C VAL A 51 -5.80 -3.42 -7.51
N VAL A 52 -6.72 -3.01 -8.38
CA VAL A 52 -7.09 -1.59 -8.54
C VAL A 52 -8.43 -1.35 -7.88
N SER A 53 -8.47 -0.38 -6.97
CA SER A 53 -9.65 -0.05 -6.16
C SER A 53 -10.08 1.40 -6.38
N LEU A 54 -11.38 1.65 -6.21
CA LEU A 54 -11.96 2.98 -6.02
C LEU A 54 -12.14 3.21 -4.52
N VAL A 55 -11.73 4.36 -4.01
CA VAL A 55 -11.95 4.69 -2.60
C VAL A 55 -13.39 5.14 -2.42
N GLU A 56 -14.14 4.43 -1.59
CA GLU A 56 -15.54 4.77 -1.28
C GLU A 56 -15.63 5.65 -0.03
N GLU A 57 -14.79 5.42 0.98
CA GLU A 57 -14.82 6.11 2.27
C GLU A 57 -13.43 6.19 2.91
N ILE A 58 -13.22 7.18 3.79
CA ILE A 58 -12.00 7.34 4.58
C ILE A 58 -12.37 7.64 6.03
N GLU A 59 -11.86 6.81 6.95
CA GLU A 59 -12.05 6.97 8.38
C GLU A 59 -10.72 7.13 9.11
N LYS A 60 -10.63 8.18 9.93
CA LYS A 60 -9.51 8.33 10.88
C LYS A 60 -9.84 7.53 12.14
N ARG A 61 -9.01 6.53 12.46
CA ARG A 61 -9.10 5.82 13.75
C ARG A 61 -8.73 6.78 14.89
N GLN A 62 -9.51 6.77 15.96
CA GLN A 62 -9.25 7.50 17.21
C GLN A 62 -8.12 6.85 18.01
#